data_AF-A0A353LRL7-F1
#
_entry.id   AF-A0A353LRL7-F1
#
_cell.length_a   1.000
_cell.length_b   1.000
_cell.length_c   1.000
_cell.angle_alpha   90.00
_cell.angle_beta   90.00
_cell.angle_gamma   90.00
#
_symmetry.space_group_name_H-M   'P 1'
#
loop_
_entity.id
_entity.type
_entity.pdbx_description
1 polymer ?
#
loop_
_entity_poly.entity_id
_entity_poly.type
_entity_poly.pdbx_seq_one_letter_code
_entity_poly.pdbx_strand_id
1 'polypeptide(L)' 'RDTKLGPEEITRDIPNVGEESLRNLDEAGIVYIGAEVNPGDILVGKVTPKGESPMTPEEKL' A
#
# COMPACT_ATOMS: atom_id res chain seq x y z
N ARG A 1 9.07 -10.12 -4.10
CA ARG A 1 8.61 -11.52 -3.98
C ARG A 1 7.58 -11.73 -5.06
N ASP A 2 7.67 -12.82 -5.82
CA ASP A 2 6.75 -13.06 -6.93
C ASP A 2 5.47 -13.74 -6.45
N THR A 3 4.33 -13.23 -6.92
CA THR A 3 3.04 -13.90 -6.77
C THR A 3 2.64 -14.55 -8.08
N LYS A 4 1.60 -15.38 -8.07
CA LYS A 4 1.04 -15.97 -9.29
C LYS A 4 0.52 -14.94 -10.30
N LEU A 5 0.28 -13.71 -9.86
CA LEU A 5 -0.35 -12.64 -10.63
C LEU A 5 0.64 -11.54 -11.02
N GLY A 6 1.92 -11.68 -10.63
CA GLY A 6 2.97 -10.70 -10.88
C GLY A 6 3.81 -10.39 -9.65
N PRO A 7 4.85 -9.55 -9.84
CA PRO A 7 5.71 -9.13 -8.74
C PRO A 7 4.97 -8.20 -7.78
N GLU A 8 5.33 -8.27 -6.51
CA GLU A 8 4.96 -7.24 -5.54
C GLU A 8 5.83 -6.00 -5.71
N GLU A 9 5.25 -4.83 -5.48
CA GLU A 9 5.92 -3.54 -5.63
C GLU A 9 5.97 -2.80 -4.29
N ILE A 10 7.11 -2.16 -4.01
CA ILE A 10 7.25 -1.25 -2.88
C ILE A 10 6.99 0.15 -3.39
N THR A 11 6.00 0.82 -2.81
CA THR A 11 5.54 2.13 -3.26
C THR A 11 4.73 2.82 -2.17
N ARG A 12 4.72 4.15 -2.19
CA ARG A 12 3.82 4.97 -1.36
C ARG A 12 2.37 4.98 -1.88
N ASP A 13 2.15 4.58 -3.13
CA ASP A 13 0.81 4.51 -3.74
C ASP A 13 0.07 3.25 -3.27
N ILE A 14 -0.57 3.33 -2.10
CA ILE A 14 -1.29 2.21 -1.50
C ILE A 14 -2.81 2.47 -1.59
N PRO A 15 -3.56 1.62 -2.30
CA PRO A 15 -5.00 1.82 -2.46
C PRO A 15 -5.75 1.62 -1.13
N ASN A 16 -6.81 2.40 -0.93
CA ASN A 16 -7.68 2.39 0.26
C ASN A 16 -6.98 2.80 1.58
N VAL A 17 -5.83 3.45 1.50
CA VAL A 17 -5.12 4.01 2.65
C VAL A 17 -5.21 5.53 2.60
N GLY A 18 -5.49 6.18 3.74
CA GLY A 18 -5.55 7.64 3.82
C GLY A 18 -4.17 8.28 3.85
N GLU A 19 -4.07 9.53 3.37
CA GLU A 19 -2.83 10.33 3.36
C GLU A 19 -2.16 10.41 4.75
N GLU A 20 -2.94 10.45 5.83
CA GLU A 20 -2.39 10.50 7.18
C GLU A 20 -1.51 9.29 7.50
N SER A 21 -1.93 8.09 7.10
CA SER A 21 -1.17 6.85 7.30
C SER A 21 0.09 6.79 6.44
N LEU A 22 0.12 7.52 5.32
CA LEU A 22 1.25 7.57 4.39
C LEU A 22 2.21 8.73 4.68
N ARG A 23 1.88 9.63 5.62
CA ARG A 23 2.63 10.86 5.91
C ARG A 23 4.09 10.61 6.26
N ASN A 24 4.38 9.44 6.82
CA ASN A 24 5.71 9.05 7.28
C ASN A 24 6.52 8.28 6.22
N LEU A 25 5.94 7.97 5.07
CA LEU A 25 6.62 7.27 3.97
C LEU A 25 7.27 8.26 3.01
N ASP A 26 8.49 7.92 2.60
CA ASP A 26 9.22 8.59 1.53
C ASP A 26 8.65 8.22 0.14
N GLU A 27 9.30 8.74 -0.91
CA GLU A 27 8.91 8.50 -2.31
C GLU A 27 9.04 7.02 -2.72
N ALA A 28 9.91 6.25 -2.06
CA ALA A 28 10.05 4.82 -2.30
C ALA A 28 8.99 4.00 -1.54
N GLY A 29 8.19 4.63 -0.68
CA GLY A 29 7.21 3.94 0.17
C GLY A 29 7.80 3.36 1.44
N ILE A 30 8.93 3.89 1.94
CA ILE A 30 9.60 3.42 3.15
C ILE A 30 9.57 4.53 4.20
N VAL A 31 9.39 4.16 5.47
CA VAL A 31 9.41 5.13 6.56
C VAL A 31 10.77 5.86 6.65
N TYR A 32 10.75 7.18 6.83
CA TYR A 32 11.99 7.95 7.00
C TYR A 32 12.64 7.69 8.37
N ILE A 33 13.97 7.77 8.41
CA ILE A 33 14.73 7.62 9.65
C ILE A 33 14.39 8.78 10.60
N GLY A 34 14.04 8.43 11.84
CA GLY A 34 13.64 9.40 12.86
C GLY A 34 12.13 9.66 12.94
N ALA A 35 11.31 8.96 12.15
CA ALA A 35 9.87 8.96 12.33
C ALA A 35 9.48 8.31 13.67
N GLU A 36 8.60 8.97 14.43
CA GLU A 36 7.91 8.33 15.54
C GLU A 36 6.78 7.46 14.99
N VAL A 37 6.74 6.19 15.44
CA VAL A 37 5.78 5.18 14.96
C VAL A 37 5.01 4.56 16.11
N ASN A 38 3.73 4.34 15.88
CA ASN A 38 2.80 3.70 16.80
C ASN A 38 2.30 2.35 16.23
N PRO A 39 1.73 1.48 17.06
CA PRO A 39 1.07 0.27 16.57
C PRO A 39 0.00 0.61 15.52
N GLY A 40 0.13 0.00 14.33
CA GLY A 40 -0.77 0.25 13.20
C GLY A 40 -0.20 1.18 12.12
N ASP A 41 0.90 1.87 12.39
CA ASP A 41 1.56 2.69 11.38
C ASP A 41 2.19 1.84 10.27
N ILE A 42 2.21 2.39 9.06
CA ILE A 42 2.80 1.74 7.89
C ILE A 42 4.30 2.05 7.87
N LEU A 43 5.12 1.00 7.92
CA LEU A 43 6.59 1.13 7.85
C LEU A 43 7.12 0.99 6.42
N VAL A 44 6.45 0.14 5.63
CA VAL A 44 6.78 -0.11 4.23
C VAL A 44 5.49 -0.30 3.46
N GLY A 45 5.26 0.54 2.45
CA GLY A 45 4.17 0.42 1.52
C GLY A 45 4.45 -0.68 0.51
N LYS A 46 3.62 -1.73 0.51
CA LYS A 46 3.75 -2.86 -0.41
C LYS A 46 2.42 -3.12 -1.10
N VAL A 47 2.41 -3.09 -2.42
CA VAL A 47 1.27 -3.45 -3.24
C VAL A 47 1.48 -4.84 -3.83
N THR A 48 0.41 -5.63 -3.83
CA THR A 48 0.38 -6.95 -4.45
C THR A 48 -0.62 -6.92 -5.61
N PRO A 49 -0.25 -7.38 -6.81
CA PRO A 49 -1.20 -7.44 -7.92
C PRO A 49 -2.36 -8.36 -7.56
N LYS A 50 -3.58 -7.84 -7.69
CA LYS A 50 -4.82 -8.62 -7.56
C LYS A 50 -5.30 -9.01 -8.95
N GLY A 51 -5.80 -10.24 -9.09
CA GLY A 51 -6.42 -10.68 -10.32
C GLY A 51 -7.74 -9.95 -10.52
N GLU A 52 -8.27 -9.96 -11.73
CA GLU A 52 -9.62 -9.45 -12.01
C GLU A 52 -10.64 -10.31 -11.25
N SER A 53 -11.07 -9.82 -10.08
CA SER A 53 -12.28 -10.27 -9.43
C SER A 53 -13.45 -9.54 -10.10
N PRO A 54 -14.60 -10.19 -10.34
CA PRO A 54 -15.78 -9.47 -10.74
C PRO A 54 -16.10 -8.41 -9.68
N MET A 55 -16.04 -7.13 -10.06
CA MET A 55 -16.44 -6.02 -9.19
C MET A 55 -17.87 -6.26 -8.71
N THR A 56 -18.11 -6.04 -7.43
CA THR A 56 -19.49 -6.14 -6.93
C THR A 56 -20.30 -4.97 -7.50
N PRO A 57 -21.63 -5.10 -7.67
CA PRO A 57 -22.47 -4.00 -8.16
C PRO A 57 -22.27 -2.69 -7.38
N GLU A 58 -21.95 -2.77 -6.09
CA GLU A 58 -21.66 -1.65 -5.19
C GLU A 58 -20.39 -0.88 -5.57
N GLU A 59 -19.38 -1.53 -6.18
CA GLU A 59 -18.12 -0.90 -6.61
C GLU A 59 -18.24 -0.21 -7.99
N LYS A 60 -19.31 -0.48 -8.74
CA LYS A 60 -19.56 0.07 -10.09
C LYS A 60 -20.47 1.31 -10.13
N LEU A 61 -21.07 1.67 -9.00
CA LEU A 61 -22.09 2.73 -8.87
C LEU A 61 -21.47 4.11 -8.61
#